data_AF-A0A1V6AJD5-F1
#
_entry.id   AF-A0A1V6AJD5-F1
#
_cell.length_a   1.000
_cell.length_b   1.000
_cell.length_c   1.000
_cell.angle_alpha   90.00
_cell.angle_beta   90.00
_cell.angle_gamma   90.00
#
_symmetry.space_group_name_H-M   'P 1'
#
loop_
_entity.id
_entity.type
_entity.pdbx_description
1 polymer ?
#
loop_
_entity_poly.entity_id
_entity_poly.type
_entity_poly.pdbx_seq_one_letter_code
_entity_poly.pdbx_strand_id
1 'polypeptide(L)'
;MKKHTCFRIRFTCFITFLLTLSMICVLSASDYDRAFIQKPINNLLIQALSPYKSAEGIEYWPLCTSKNNQPRYVSGTNPHQGTDLSINVGESIYPIYDGEVIYINKDISAQLGHIVVKSDIGYEESVYIEYLHVIPIDGIETGDYVYTSIPIATIDEYKRYDSHLHIGRVNAERALHYQLYDLFSDTARWKNGSDLDVFSHPNFNSEMNTFSITAYVSSDTENTDYYGGYGRFPMKYITFFYSVNNGTWKNFNITDYDEDFRYSFNIKDLTGAKSNDNLRYYLTATRDNNSTLDTTFKDATYTVAYYPAYYSHPSATLTKDQADIISISITIK
;
A
#
# COMPACT_ATOMS: atom_id res chain seq x y z
N MET A 1 -24.39 3.67 65.40
CA MET A 1 -24.20 2.55 64.43
C MET A 1 -24.57 2.85 62.97
N LYS A 2 -25.12 4.02 62.58
CA LYS A 2 -25.52 4.30 61.18
C LYS A 2 -24.41 4.82 60.24
N LYS A 3 -23.25 5.26 60.76
CA LYS A 3 -22.18 5.87 59.95
C LYS A 3 -21.32 4.86 59.17
N HIS A 4 -21.10 3.65 59.69
CA HIS A 4 -20.25 2.65 59.02
C HIS A 4 -20.94 1.97 57.82
N THR A 5 -22.26 1.80 57.87
CA THR A 5 -23.04 1.19 56.77
C THR A 5 -23.08 2.11 55.54
N CYS A 6 -23.21 3.42 55.75
CA CYS A 6 -23.23 4.39 54.66
C CYS A 6 -21.85 4.54 53.96
N PHE A 7 -20.75 4.33 54.68
CA PHE A 7 -19.40 4.36 54.12
C PHE A 7 -19.12 3.11 53.26
N ARG A 8 -19.53 1.92 53.73
CA ARG A 8 -19.37 0.65 52.99
C ARG A 8 -20.13 0.66 51.67
N ILE A 9 -21.37 1.13 51.64
CA ILE A 9 -22.18 1.20 50.41
C ILE A 9 -21.54 2.14 49.37
N ARG A 10 -21.03 3.31 49.80
CA ARG A 10 -20.37 4.26 48.90
C ARG A 10 -19.06 3.72 48.33
N PHE A 11 -18.27 3.01 49.14
CA PHE A 11 -17.02 2.40 48.70
C PHE A 11 -17.24 1.23 47.72
N THR A 12 -18.24 0.38 47.97
CA THR A 12 -18.61 -0.70 47.05
C THR A 12 -19.15 -0.16 45.73
N CYS A 13 -19.97 0.90 45.74
CA CYS A 13 -20.43 1.54 44.50
C CYS A 13 -19.27 2.17 43.71
N PHE A 14 -18.30 2.79 44.38
CA PHE A 14 -17.13 3.38 43.75
C PHE A 14 -16.21 2.32 43.11
N ILE A 15 -15.97 1.19 43.79
CA ILE A 15 -15.19 0.07 43.22
C ILE A 15 -15.93 -0.59 42.06
N THR A 16 -17.26 -0.77 42.17
CA THR A 16 -18.06 -1.33 41.08
C THR A 16 -18.05 -0.39 39.88
N PHE A 17 -18.17 0.92 40.11
CA PHE A 17 -18.04 1.94 39.06
C PHE A 17 -16.65 1.93 38.42
N LEU A 18 -15.56 1.82 39.20
CA LEU A 18 -14.19 1.70 38.66
C LEU A 18 -14.01 0.43 37.81
N LEU A 19 -14.57 -0.71 38.26
CA LEU A 19 -14.51 -1.99 37.55
C LEU A 19 -15.35 -1.96 36.27
N THR A 20 -16.53 -1.33 36.29
CA THR A 20 -17.33 -1.11 35.08
C THR A 20 -16.67 -0.10 34.14
N LEU A 21 -16.02 0.94 34.68
CA LEU A 21 -15.30 1.93 33.88
C LEU A 21 -14.05 1.31 33.24
N SER A 22 -13.36 0.37 33.90
CA SER A 22 -12.27 -0.41 33.29
C SER A 22 -12.73 -1.41 32.23
N MET A 23 -14.00 -1.85 32.27
CA MET A 23 -14.62 -2.67 31.22
C MET A 23 -15.16 -1.83 30.05
N ILE A 24 -15.49 -0.57 30.29
CA ILE A 24 -15.98 0.39 29.27
C ILE A 24 -14.80 1.13 28.61
N CYS A 25 -13.68 1.25 29.30
CA CYS A 25 -12.44 1.78 28.75
C CYS A 25 -11.72 0.71 27.92
N VAL A 26 -11.91 0.84 26.60
CA VAL A 26 -10.93 0.54 25.56
C VAL A 26 -10.85 -0.92 25.08
N LEU A 27 -12.01 -1.49 24.71
CA LEU A 27 -12.10 -2.01 23.34
C LEU A 27 -12.19 -0.80 22.41
N SER A 28 -11.09 -0.04 22.26
CA SER A 28 -10.96 0.72 21.03
C SER A 28 -10.79 -0.36 19.97
N ALA A 29 -11.86 -0.65 19.24
CA ALA A 29 -11.68 -1.05 17.85
C ALA A 29 -10.74 0.02 17.28
N SER A 30 -9.45 -0.29 17.13
CA SER A 30 -8.61 0.51 16.26
C SER A 30 -9.30 0.37 14.90
N ASP A 31 -9.87 1.47 14.43
CA ASP A 31 -10.67 1.51 13.21
C ASP A 31 -9.91 0.84 12.07
N TYR A 32 -10.31 -0.38 11.71
CA TYR A 32 -9.89 -1.04 10.48
C TYR A 32 -10.71 -0.44 9.36
N ASP A 33 -10.53 0.85 9.09
CA ASP A 33 -11.23 1.48 7.99
C ASP A 33 -10.66 0.94 6.68
N ARG A 34 -11.56 0.47 5.82
CA ARG A 34 -11.19 0.05 4.47
C ARG A 34 -10.59 1.25 3.75
N ALA A 35 -9.33 1.14 3.38
CA ALA A 35 -8.60 2.17 2.66
C ALA A 35 -8.20 1.70 1.26
N PHE A 36 -8.19 0.38 1.03
CA PHE A 36 -7.69 -0.20 -0.21
C PHE A 36 -8.70 -1.16 -0.85
N ILE A 37 -8.56 -1.31 -2.15
CA ILE A 37 -9.21 -2.37 -2.92
C ILE A 37 -8.13 -3.03 -3.79
N GLN A 38 -7.90 -4.32 -3.55
CA GLN A 38 -7.14 -5.13 -4.50
C GLN A 38 -8.01 -5.47 -5.71
N LYS A 39 -7.62 -5.00 -6.89
CA LYS A 39 -8.25 -5.44 -8.16
C LYS A 39 -7.50 -6.64 -8.76
N PRO A 40 -8.16 -7.51 -9.53
CA PRO A 40 -7.45 -8.51 -10.35
C PRO A 40 -6.50 -7.82 -11.34
N ILE A 41 -5.39 -8.48 -11.70
CA ILE A 41 -4.57 -8.00 -12.81
C ILE A 41 -5.35 -8.20 -14.10
N ASN A 42 -5.47 -7.14 -14.89
CA ASN A 42 -5.77 -7.25 -16.30
C ASN A 42 -4.52 -6.85 -17.09
N ASN A 43 -4.02 -7.76 -17.92
CA ASN A 43 -2.98 -7.44 -18.90
C ASN A 43 -3.61 -6.59 -19.99
N LEU A 44 -3.62 -5.28 -19.77
CA LEU A 44 -4.10 -4.34 -20.77
C LEU A 44 -3.13 -4.22 -21.94
N LEU A 45 -3.67 -3.93 -23.11
CA LEU A 45 -2.86 -3.57 -24.29
C LEU A 45 -2.27 -2.16 -24.17
N ILE A 46 -2.85 -1.29 -23.35
CA ILE A 46 -2.40 0.09 -23.15
C ILE A 46 -1.61 0.17 -21.84
N GLN A 47 -0.30 0.34 -21.97
CA GLN A 47 0.62 0.48 -20.84
C GLN A 47 0.66 1.92 -20.34
N ALA A 48 0.85 2.09 -19.03
CA ALA A 48 1.05 3.42 -18.46
C ALA A 48 2.42 3.98 -18.85
N LEU A 49 2.45 5.28 -19.16
CA LEU A 49 3.69 6.01 -19.37
C LEU A 49 4.23 6.56 -18.06
N SER A 50 5.51 6.89 -18.03
CA SER A 50 6.09 7.63 -16.92
C SER A 50 5.41 9.01 -16.78
N PRO A 51 5.13 9.46 -15.54
CA PRO A 51 4.66 10.82 -15.30
C PRO A 51 5.76 11.88 -15.48
N TYR A 52 7.01 11.48 -15.72
CA TYR A 52 8.15 12.40 -15.85
C TYR A 52 8.85 12.23 -17.21
N LYS A 53 8.91 13.31 -18.00
CA LYS A 53 9.42 13.31 -19.37
C LYS A 53 10.23 14.57 -19.68
N SER A 54 11.16 14.45 -20.63
CA SER A 54 11.80 15.63 -21.25
C SER A 54 10.80 16.40 -22.12
N ALA A 55 11.16 17.62 -22.52
CA ALA A 55 10.35 18.43 -23.44
C ALA A 55 10.15 17.76 -24.82
N GLU A 56 11.06 16.85 -25.21
CA GLU A 56 10.98 16.05 -26.43
C GLU A 56 10.16 14.75 -26.25
N GLY A 57 9.60 14.52 -25.06
CA GLY A 57 8.78 13.35 -24.75
C GLY A 57 9.58 12.10 -24.33
N ILE A 58 10.87 12.23 -24.01
CA ILE A 58 11.69 11.10 -23.52
C ILE A 58 11.29 10.79 -22.08
N GLU A 59 10.86 9.56 -21.81
CA GLU A 59 10.45 9.12 -20.48
C GLU A 59 11.64 8.88 -19.54
N TYR A 60 11.54 9.44 -18.33
CA TYR A 60 12.43 9.17 -17.22
C TYR A 60 11.71 8.38 -16.14
N TRP A 61 12.39 7.44 -15.50
CA TRP A 61 11.78 6.59 -14.47
C TRP A 61 12.37 6.98 -13.12
N PRO A 62 11.76 7.93 -12.39
CA PRO A 62 12.28 8.42 -11.12
C PRO A 62 12.31 7.30 -10.07
N LEU A 63 13.19 7.45 -9.09
CA LEU A 63 13.31 6.52 -7.98
C LEU A 63 12.05 6.58 -7.11
N CYS A 64 11.57 5.43 -6.68
CA CYS A 64 10.50 5.35 -5.67
C CYS A 64 11.10 5.41 -4.26
N THR A 65 10.69 6.40 -3.48
CA THR A 65 11.17 6.61 -2.10
C THR A 65 10.15 6.21 -1.05
N SER A 66 8.87 6.04 -1.41
CA SER A 66 7.88 5.44 -0.52
C SER A 66 6.80 4.74 -1.34
N LYS A 67 6.59 3.45 -1.11
CA LYS A 67 5.68 2.64 -1.94
C LYS A 67 4.23 2.76 -1.49
N ASN A 68 3.29 2.42 -2.36
CA ASN A 68 1.89 2.26 -2.02
C ASN A 68 1.69 1.08 -1.06
N ASN A 69 0.75 1.25 -0.14
CA ASN A 69 0.48 0.34 0.97
C ASN A 69 1.72 0.08 1.87
N GLN A 70 2.69 1.00 1.89
CA GLN A 70 3.87 0.90 2.75
C GLN A 70 3.54 1.23 4.21
N PRO A 71 3.92 0.39 5.20
CA PRO A 71 3.80 0.74 6.62
C PRO A 71 4.78 1.88 6.97
N ARG A 72 4.30 2.92 7.66
CA ARG A 72 5.09 4.14 7.96
C ARG A 72 4.98 4.60 9.41
N TYR A 73 5.95 5.42 9.84
CA TYR A 73 5.98 6.07 11.16
C TYR A 73 5.22 7.42 11.22
N VAL A 74 5.05 8.08 10.08
CA VAL A 74 4.71 9.52 10.02
C VAL A 74 3.24 9.87 10.32
N SER A 75 2.99 11.13 10.70
CA SER A 75 1.67 11.77 10.85
C SER A 75 0.97 12.07 9.52
N GLY A 76 1.00 11.10 8.60
CA GLY A 76 0.35 11.10 7.29
C GLY A 76 -0.54 9.87 7.11
N THR A 77 -0.87 9.55 5.86
CA THR A 77 -1.68 8.35 5.55
C THR A 77 -0.87 7.08 5.87
N ASN A 78 -1.46 6.17 6.63
CA ASN A 78 -0.83 4.93 7.07
C ASN A 78 -1.81 3.74 6.96
N PRO A 79 -1.49 2.70 6.16
CA PRO A 79 -0.31 2.61 5.30
C PRO A 79 -0.36 3.66 4.18
N HIS A 80 0.76 3.86 3.51
CA HIS A 80 0.89 4.87 2.46
C HIS A 80 -0.17 4.69 1.37
N GLN A 81 -0.88 5.76 1.03
CA GLN A 81 -2.00 5.76 0.08
C GLN A 81 -1.59 6.19 -1.34
N GLY A 82 -0.38 5.86 -1.76
CA GLY A 82 0.16 6.17 -3.07
C GLY A 82 1.65 5.87 -3.11
N THR A 83 2.34 6.36 -4.13
CA THR A 83 3.78 6.16 -4.33
C THR A 83 4.48 7.50 -4.44
N ASP A 84 5.56 7.67 -3.68
CA ASP A 84 6.38 8.87 -3.71
C ASP A 84 7.57 8.66 -4.66
N LEU A 85 7.68 9.52 -5.66
CA LEU A 85 8.70 9.49 -6.70
C LEU A 85 9.62 10.70 -6.57
N SER A 86 10.95 10.47 -6.52
CA SER A 86 11.95 11.53 -6.45
C SER A 86 12.02 12.31 -7.77
N ILE A 87 11.39 13.48 -7.80
CA ILE A 87 11.40 14.40 -8.91
C ILE A 87 11.72 15.80 -8.35
N ASN A 88 12.57 16.55 -9.03
CA ASN A 88 13.01 17.86 -8.58
C ASN A 88 11.91 18.92 -8.70
N VAL A 89 12.00 19.96 -7.88
CA VAL A 89 11.11 21.14 -7.90
C VAL A 89 11.09 21.76 -9.29
N GLY A 90 9.90 22.12 -9.76
CA GLY A 90 9.69 22.79 -11.05
C GLY A 90 9.71 21.86 -12.28
N GLU A 91 10.04 20.57 -12.11
CA GLU A 91 9.96 19.61 -13.20
C GLU A 91 8.51 19.36 -13.62
N SER A 92 8.31 19.16 -14.91
CA SER A 92 6.98 18.96 -15.51
C SER A 92 6.43 17.56 -15.28
N ILE A 93 5.17 17.48 -14.88
CA ILE A 93 4.43 16.25 -14.64
C ILE A 93 3.38 16.05 -15.73
N TYR A 94 3.36 14.84 -16.28
CA TYR A 94 2.50 14.41 -17.37
C TYR A 94 1.51 13.37 -16.85
N PRO A 95 0.29 13.31 -17.42
CA PRO A 95 -0.61 12.22 -17.09
C PRO A 95 -0.03 10.91 -17.64
N ILE A 96 -0.27 9.79 -16.95
CA ILE A 96 0.25 8.46 -17.34
C ILE A 96 -0.62 7.80 -18.42
N TYR A 97 -1.82 8.33 -18.62
CA TYR A 97 -2.78 8.01 -19.67
C TYR A 97 -3.47 9.29 -20.13
N ASP A 98 -3.93 9.32 -21.38
CA ASP A 98 -4.82 10.39 -21.83
C ASP A 98 -6.15 10.29 -21.05
N GLY A 99 -6.80 11.42 -20.79
CA GLY A 99 -8.02 11.40 -19.99
C GLY A 99 -8.61 12.76 -19.66
N GLU A 100 -9.65 12.75 -18.84
CA GLU A 100 -10.37 13.93 -18.39
C GLU A 100 -9.92 14.32 -16.97
N VAL A 101 -9.63 15.60 -16.73
CA VAL A 101 -9.36 16.12 -15.39
C VAL A 101 -10.67 16.16 -14.60
N ILE A 102 -10.82 15.30 -13.61
CA ILE A 102 -12.05 15.20 -12.80
C ILE A 102 -11.94 15.93 -11.45
N TYR A 103 -10.73 16.32 -11.06
CA TYR A 103 -10.48 17.06 -9.83
C TYR A 103 -9.22 17.90 -9.95
N ILE A 104 -9.27 19.11 -9.38
CA ILE A 104 -8.12 19.99 -9.21
C ILE A 104 -8.18 20.70 -7.85
N ASN A 105 -7.08 20.66 -7.11
CA ASN A 105 -6.81 21.55 -5.99
C ASN A 105 -5.64 22.46 -6.36
N LYS A 106 -5.88 23.76 -6.39
CA LYS A 106 -4.85 24.78 -6.67
C LYS A 106 -4.21 25.34 -5.40
N ASP A 107 -4.65 24.91 -4.22
CA ASP A 107 -4.02 25.31 -2.95
C ASP A 107 -2.66 24.63 -2.80
N ILE A 108 -1.59 25.41 -2.93
CA ILE A 108 -0.21 24.95 -2.78
C ILE A 108 0.39 25.37 -1.42
N SER A 109 -0.39 25.93 -0.49
CA SER A 109 0.12 26.52 0.76
C SER A 109 0.90 25.54 1.64
N ALA A 110 0.59 24.25 1.56
CA ALA A 110 1.28 23.18 2.26
C ALA A 110 1.57 21.98 1.34
N GLN A 111 1.96 22.23 0.08
CA GLN A 111 2.11 21.21 -0.96
C GLN A 111 0.81 20.42 -1.19
N LEU A 112 -0.36 21.06 -1.07
CA LEU A 112 -1.66 20.39 -1.21
C LEU A 112 -2.21 20.38 -2.64
N GLY A 113 -1.43 20.92 -3.59
CA GLY A 113 -1.83 20.98 -4.98
C GLY A 113 -1.92 19.57 -5.56
N HIS A 114 -3.00 19.33 -6.29
CA HIS A 114 -3.48 17.98 -6.58
C HIS A 114 -4.29 18.01 -7.87
N ILE A 115 -4.03 17.09 -8.80
CA ILE A 115 -4.87 16.82 -9.99
C ILE A 115 -5.28 15.35 -10.00
N VAL A 116 -6.52 15.04 -10.39
CA VAL A 116 -6.94 13.67 -10.72
C VAL A 116 -7.39 13.58 -12.17
N VAL A 117 -6.82 12.63 -12.90
CA VAL A 117 -7.17 12.33 -14.30
C VAL A 117 -7.91 11.01 -14.35
N LYS A 118 -9.09 11.01 -14.99
CA LYS A 118 -9.90 9.83 -15.29
C LYS A 118 -9.57 9.35 -16.71
N SER A 119 -9.24 8.08 -16.84
CA SER A 119 -8.92 7.45 -18.12
C SER A 119 -9.70 6.16 -18.33
N ASP A 120 -10.30 6.03 -19.51
CA ASP A 120 -11.05 4.85 -19.94
C ASP A 120 -10.15 3.92 -20.78
N ILE A 121 -9.28 3.17 -20.09
CA ILE A 121 -8.19 2.39 -20.71
C ILE A 121 -8.50 0.90 -20.93
N GLY A 122 -9.77 0.50 -20.82
CA GLY A 122 -10.20 -0.88 -21.05
C GLY A 122 -10.34 -1.75 -19.79
N TYR A 123 -10.23 -1.17 -18.59
CA TYR A 123 -10.75 -1.80 -17.38
C TYR A 123 -12.28 -1.77 -17.36
N GLU A 124 -12.91 -2.62 -16.53
CA GLU A 124 -14.37 -2.60 -16.29
C GLU A 124 -14.85 -1.26 -15.73
N GLU A 125 -14.00 -0.60 -14.95
CA GLU A 125 -14.20 0.73 -14.38
C GLU A 125 -13.10 1.66 -14.89
N SER A 126 -13.42 2.95 -15.03
CA SER A 126 -12.42 3.97 -15.35
C SER A 126 -11.28 3.97 -14.32
N VAL A 127 -10.07 4.28 -14.77
CA VAL A 127 -8.90 4.43 -13.90
C VAL A 127 -8.75 5.90 -13.54
N TYR A 128 -8.64 6.18 -12.24
CA TYR A 128 -8.42 7.53 -11.73
C TYR A 128 -7.03 7.61 -11.12
N ILE A 129 -6.18 8.45 -11.71
CA ILE A 129 -4.80 8.65 -11.25
C ILE A 129 -4.70 10.02 -10.60
N GLU A 130 -4.27 10.04 -9.35
CA GLU A 130 -4.00 11.26 -8.61
C GLU A 130 -2.52 11.64 -8.66
N TYR A 131 -2.27 12.94 -8.72
CA TYR A 131 -0.95 13.57 -8.73
C TYR A 131 -0.96 14.65 -7.64
N LEU A 132 -0.22 14.44 -6.54
CA LEU A 132 -0.17 15.32 -5.37
C LEU A 132 1.23 15.93 -5.21
N HIS A 133 1.29 17.01 -4.42
CA HIS A 133 2.49 17.83 -4.20
C HIS A 133 2.96 18.54 -5.49
N VAL A 134 1.98 18.95 -6.30
CA VAL A 134 2.20 19.60 -7.59
C VAL A 134 1.56 20.98 -7.64
N ILE A 135 2.03 21.84 -8.53
CA ILE A 135 1.41 23.11 -8.90
C ILE A 135 0.73 22.88 -10.26
N PRO A 136 -0.62 22.81 -10.33
CA PRO A 136 -1.32 22.67 -11.60
C PRO A 136 -0.99 23.81 -12.57
N ILE A 137 -0.85 23.50 -13.86
CA ILE A 137 -0.57 24.52 -14.88
C ILE A 137 -1.74 25.50 -15.02
N ASP A 138 -1.41 26.78 -15.21
CA ASP A 138 -2.38 27.83 -15.44
C ASP A 138 -3.28 27.52 -16.65
N GLY A 139 -4.58 27.68 -16.47
CA GLY A 139 -5.58 27.42 -17.50
C GLY A 139 -6.11 25.98 -17.55
N ILE A 140 -5.55 25.04 -16.78
CA ILE A 140 -6.18 23.72 -16.59
C ILE A 140 -7.33 23.84 -15.59
N GLU A 141 -8.47 23.26 -15.97
CA GLU A 141 -9.71 23.20 -15.20
C GLU A 141 -10.30 21.78 -15.17
N THR A 142 -11.23 21.54 -14.24
CA THR A 142 -12.00 20.30 -14.23
C THR A 142 -12.90 20.23 -15.46
N GLY A 143 -12.93 19.07 -16.12
CA GLY A 143 -13.60 18.82 -17.40
C GLY A 143 -12.68 18.91 -18.61
N ASP A 144 -11.45 19.40 -18.45
CA ASP A 144 -10.48 19.44 -19.55
C ASP A 144 -9.99 18.05 -19.90
N TYR A 145 -9.84 17.79 -21.20
CA TYR A 145 -9.17 16.58 -21.69
C TYR A 145 -7.67 16.83 -21.85
N VAL A 146 -6.85 16.01 -21.20
CA VAL A 146 -5.39 16.11 -21.16
C VAL A 146 -4.75 14.93 -21.86
N TYR A 147 -3.57 15.18 -22.43
CA TYR A 147 -2.81 14.20 -23.20
C TYR A 147 -1.48 13.90 -22.53
N THR A 148 -1.03 12.66 -22.62
CA THR A 148 0.28 12.20 -22.13
C THR A 148 1.48 12.96 -22.69
N SER A 149 1.31 13.73 -23.76
CA SER A 149 2.34 14.57 -24.38
C SER A 149 2.36 16.02 -23.87
N ILE A 150 1.40 16.43 -23.03
CA ILE A 150 1.27 17.80 -22.52
C ILE A 150 1.36 17.76 -21.00
N PRO A 151 2.20 18.59 -20.37
CA PRO A 151 2.27 18.61 -18.91
C PRO A 151 0.96 19.13 -18.31
N ILE A 152 0.62 18.63 -17.13
CA ILE A 152 -0.57 19.03 -16.36
C ILE A 152 -0.21 19.82 -15.10
N ALA A 153 1.03 19.67 -14.62
CA ALA A 153 1.50 20.34 -13.41
C ALA A 153 3.03 20.41 -13.40
N THR A 154 3.59 21.11 -12.42
CA THR A 154 5.01 21.02 -12.04
C THR A 154 5.16 20.58 -10.59
N ILE A 155 6.29 20.00 -10.20
CA ILE A 155 6.57 19.69 -8.79
C ILE A 155 6.62 20.97 -7.95
N ASP A 156 5.90 20.98 -6.82
CA ASP A 156 5.89 22.09 -5.87
C ASP A 156 7.19 22.13 -5.03
N GLU A 157 7.52 23.31 -4.52
CA GLU A 157 8.70 23.50 -3.68
C GLU A 157 8.54 22.88 -2.29
N TYR A 158 9.66 22.69 -1.60
CA TYR A 158 9.68 22.21 -0.22
C TYR A 158 8.90 23.15 0.72
N LYS A 159 7.90 22.60 1.42
CA LYS A 159 7.17 23.31 2.49
C LYS A 159 7.01 22.44 3.73
N ARG A 160 6.54 21.21 3.53
CA ARG A 160 6.31 20.21 4.57
C ARG A 160 7.08 18.91 4.30
N TYR A 161 7.24 18.56 3.04
CA TYR A 161 7.89 17.35 2.58
C TYR A 161 8.97 17.69 1.55
N ASP A 162 10.01 16.87 1.49
CA ASP A 162 11.01 16.91 0.42
C ASP A 162 10.34 16.87 -0.96
N SER A 163 10.97 17.48 -1.94
CA SER A 163 10.49 17.55 -3.32
C SER A 163 10.21 16.14 -3.87
N HIS A 164 8.95 15.81 -4.14
CA HIS A 164 8.55 14.54 -4.75
C HIS A 164 7.19 14.68 -5.45
N LEU A 165 6.90 13.75 -6.37
CA LEU A 165 5.54 13.48 -6.82
C LEU A 165 4.95 12.38 -5.96
N HIS A 166 3.80 12.62 -5.34
CA HIS A 166 2.97 11.55 -4.81
C HIS A 166 1.94 11.15 -5.87
N ILE A 167 2.04 9.92 -6.40
CA ILE A 167 1.16 9.38 -7.43
C ILE A 167 0.34 8.21 -6.87
N GLY A 168 -0.97 8.20 -7.10
CA GLY A 168 -1.86 7.17 -6.59
C GLY A 168 -2.90 6.73 -7.62
N ARG A 169 -3.45 5.52 -7.45
CA ARG A 169 -4.66 5.09 -8.16
C ARG A 169 -5.81 5.07 -7.17
N VAL A 170 -6.89 5.76 -7.47
CA VAL A 170 -8.02 5.98 -6.56
C VAL A 170 -9.35 5.64 -7.21
N ASN A 171 -10.42 5.59 -6.41
CA ASN A 171 -11.79 5.53 -6.95
C ASN A 171 -12.28 6.94 -7.32
N ALA A 172 -13.44 7.02 -7.97
CA ALA A 172 -14.04 8.29 -8.38
C ALA A 172 -14.19 9.29 -7.21
N GLU A 173 -14.53 8.79 -6.02
CA GLU A 173 -14.69 9.59 -4.80
C GLU A 173 -13.36 9.91 -4.10
N ARG A 174 -12.25 9.31 -4.53
CA ARG A 174 -10.90 9.45 -3.93
C ARG A 174 -10.83 9.04 -2.47
N ALA A 175 -11.67 8.08 -2.08
CA ALA A 175 -11.77 7.54 -0.74
C ALA A 175 -11.07 6.18 -0.58
N LEU A 176 -10.83 5.48 -1.70
CA LEU A 176 -10.23 4.15 -1.72
C LEU A 176 -9.09 4.12 -2.73
N HIS A 177 -8.02 3.43 -2.35
CA HIS A 177 -6.78 3.33 -3.10
C HIS A 177 -6.63 1.94 -3.70
N TYR A 178 -6.00 1.87 -4.87
CA TYR A 178 -5.76 0.65 -5.61
C TYR A 178 -4.26 0.44 -5.77
N GLN A 179 -3.86 -0.78 -6.14
CA GLN A 179 -2.50 -1.02 -6.57
C GLN A 179 -2.16 -0.25 -7.87
N LEU A 180 -0.88 0.04 -8.07
CA LEU A 180 -0.33 0.65 -9.29
C LEU A 180 0.45 -0.34 -10.14
N TYR A 181 0.99 -1.40 -9.55
CA TYR A 181 1.96 -2.28 -10.22
C TYR A 181 1.43 -2.91 -11.50
N ASP A 182 0.11 -3.16 -11.59
CA ASP A 182 -0.54 -3.75 -12.76
C ASP A 182 -0.51 -2.82 -13.97
N LEU A 183 -0.49 -1.50 -13.75
CA LEU A 183 -0.38 -0.51 -14.83
C LEU A 183 1.04 -0.46 -15.44
N PHE A 184 2.03 -0.94 -14.70
CA PHE A 184 3.46 -0.87 -15.02
C PHE A 184 4.13 -2.25 -15.11
N SER A 185 3.36 -3.31 -15.34
CA SER A 185 3.84 -4.70 -15.35
C SER A 185 4.91 -5.00 -16.41
N ASP A 186 5.03 -4.16 -17.44
CA ASP A 186 6.02 -4.29 -18.51
C ASP A 186 7.17 -3.26 -18.41
N THR A 187 7.17 -2.44 -17.35
CA THR A 187 8.18 -1.43 -17.11
C THR A 187 9.36 -2.01 -16.32
N ALA A 188 10.36 -2.55 -17.03
CA ALA A 188 11.56 -3.11 -16.39
C ALA A 188 12.30 -2.12 -15.46
N ARG A 189 12.22 -0.81 -15.75
CA ARG A 189 12.83 0.27 -14.94
C ARG A 189 12.22 0.40 -13.54
N TRP A 190 10.97 0.01 -13.37
CA TRP A 190 10.28 -0.09 -12.08
C TRP A 190 10.02 -1.54 -11.69
N LYS A 191 10.90 -2.44 -12.17
CA LYS A 191 10.84 -3.87 -11.90
C LYS A 191 9.44 -4.44 -12.12
N ASN A 192 8.89 -4.12 -13.30
CA ASN A 192 7.58 -4.60 -13.73
C ASN A 192 6.48 -4.17 -12.73
N GLY A 193 6.56 -2.91 -12.28
CA GLY A 193 5.64 -2.30 -11.31
C GLY A 193 5.94 -2.63 -9.84
N SER A 194 6.83 -3.59 -9.55
CA SER A 194 7.13 -4.00 -8.16
C SER A 194 7.73 -2.88 -7.31
N ASP A 195 8.32 -1.86 -7.93
CA ASP A 195 8.81 -0.68 -7.21
C ASP A 195 7.70 0.22 -6.68
N LEU A 196 6.45 0.10 -7.15
CA LEU A 196 5.39 1.04 -6.80
C LEU A 196 4.52 0.60 -5.62
N ASP A 197 4.34 -0.72 -5.41
CA ASP A 197 3.51 -1.28 -4.33
C ASP A 197 4.34 -2.20 -3.43
N VAL A 198 4.08 -2.20 -2.12
CA VAL A 198 4.83 -3.07 -1.18
C VAL A 198 4.75 -4.54 -1.60
N PHE A 199 3.57 -5.01 -1.97
CA PHE A 199 3.38 -6.34 -2.54
C PHE A 199 3.17 -6.23 -4.05
N SER A 200 3.91 -7.03 -4.80
CA SER A 200 3.51 -7.37 -6.17
C SER A 200 2.50 -8.53 -6.16
N HIS A 201 2.01 -8.90 -7.34
CA HIS A 201 1.10 -10.03 -7.47
C HIS A 201 1.75 -11.37 -7.16
N PRO A 202 1.08 -12.25 -6.40
CA PRO A 202 1.53 -13.60 -6.22
C PRO A 202 1.41 -14.41 -7.49
N ASN A 203 2.39 -15.26 -7.73
CA ASN A 203 2.34 -16.28 -8.76
C ASN A 203 2.28 -17.66 -8.11
N PHE A 204 1.27 -18.46 -8.47
CA PHE A 204 1.13 -19.85 -8.05
C PHE A 204 1.37 -20.79 -9.23
N ASN A 205 2.51 -21.46 -9.23
CA ASN A 205 2.78 -22.54 -10.16
C ASN A 205 2.08 -23.81 -9.66
N SER A 206 0.94 -24.15 -10.25
CA SER A 206 0.14 -25.31 -9.85
C SER A 206 0.78 -26.67 -10.12
N GLU A 207 1.77 -26.76 -11.02
CA GLU A 207 2.43 -28.02 -11.34
C GLU A 207 3.49 -28.38 -10.30
N MET A 208 4.23 -27.37 -9.83
CA MET A 208 5.25 -27.51 -8.78
C MET A 208 4.70 -27.24 -7.38
N ASN A 209 3.45 -26.77 -7.26
CA ASN A 209 2.86 -26.26 -6.02
C ASN A 209 3.71 -25.14 -5.38
N THR A 210 4.41 -24.35 -6.20
CA THR A 210 5.25 -23.24 -5.74
C THR A 210 4.44 -21.97 -5.73
N PHE A 211 4.30 -21.36 -4.55
CA PHE A 211 3.80 -20.01 -4.38
C PHE A 211 4.99 -19.05 -4.36
N SER A 212 4.86 -17.90 -5.01
CA SER A 212 5.87 -16.85 -4.96
C SER A 212 5.25 -15.46 -4.96
N ILE A 213 5.87 -14.50 -4.28
CA ILE A 213 5.44 -13.10 -4.23
C ILE A 213 6.64 -12.19 -3.96
N THR A 214 6.66 -10.99 -4.53
CA THR A 214 7.68 -9.98 -4.21
C THR A 214 7.14 -9.05 -3.14
N ALA A 215 7.95 -8.80 -2.11
CA ALA A 215 7.62 -7.79 -1.09
C ALA A 215 8.85 -7.06 -0.56
N TYR A 216 8.80 -5.73 -0.53
CA TYR A 216 9.83 -4.89 0.07
C TYR A 216 9.29 -3.47 0.26
N VAL A 217 9.96 -2.70 1.09
CA VAL A 217 9.71 -1.26 1.28
C VAL A 217 10.76 -0.44 0.54
N SER A 218 10.43 0.81 0.25
CA SER A 218 11.39 1.78 -0.24
C SER A 218 11.60 2.97 0.71
N SER A 219 12.78 3.59 0.63
CA SER A 219 13.14 4.85 1.31
C SER A 219 13.96 5.73 0.37
N ASP A 220 14.00 7.02 0.67
CA ASP A 220 15.01 7.99 0.20
C ASP A 220 16.46 7.73 0.69
N THR A 221 16.66 6.77 1.60
CA THR A 221 17.97 6.47 2.19
C THR A 221 18.77 5.53 1.30
N GLU A 222 20.03 5.86 1.06
CA GLU A 222 20.95 5.03 0.28
C GLU A 222 21.14 3.66 0.97
N ASN A 223 20.91 2.58 0.24
CA ASN A 223 21.18 1.22 0.70
C ASN A 223 22.36 0.66 -0.12
N THR A 224 23.56 0.72 0.47
CA THR A 224 24.81 0.33 -0.19
C THR A 224 24.99 -1.17 -0.33
N ASP A 225 24.17 -1.98 0.35
CA ASP A 225 24.32 -3.44 0.41
C ASP A 225 23.65 -4.16 -0.77
N TYR A 226 23.02 -3.43 -1.70
CA TYR A 226 22.23 -4.03 -2.78
C TYR A 226 22.54 -3.46 -4.17
N TYR A 227 22.80 -4.34 -5.13
CA TYR A 227 23.05 -3.98 -6.53
C TYR A 227 21.80 -3.28 -7.12
N GLY A 228 21.93 -1.98 -7.41
CA GLY A 228 20.82 -1.14 -7.91
C GLY A 228 20.64 0.20 -7.17
N GLY A 229 21.35 0.40 -6.07
CA GLY A 229 21.87 1.71 -5.68
C GLY A 229 21.04 2.60 -4.75
N TYR A 230 19.71 2.51 -4.67
CA TYR A 230 18.97 3.40 -3.76
C TYR A 230 17.73 2.74 -3.17
N GLY A 231 17.59 2.82 -1.85
CA GLY A 231 16.27 2.92 -1.24
C GLY A 231 15.37 1.71 -1.25
N ARG A 232 15.84 0.46 -1.39
CA ARG A 232 14.99 -0.76 -1.24
C ARG A 232 15.42 -1.55 -0.02
N PHE A 233 14.47 -2.02 0.79
CA PHE A 233 14.78 -2.79 2.00
C PHE A 233 13.91 -4.04 2.11
N PRO A 234 14.52 -5.19 2.44
CA PRO A 234 13.78 -6.44 2.59
C PRO A 234 12.80 -6.36 3.75
N MET A 235 11.76 -7.17 3.68
CA MET A 235 10.88 -7.39 4.83
C MET A 235 11.59 -8.32 5.82
N LYS A 236 11.32 -8.15 7.11
CA LYS A 236 11.82 -9.05 8.17
C LYS A 236 11.39 -10.48 7.90
N TYR A 237 10.12 -10.63 7.52
CA TYR A 237 9.51 -11.86 7.04
C TYR A 237 8.17 -11.53 6.38
N ILE A 238 7.72 -12.43 5.52
CA ILE A 238 6.32 -12.54 5.13
C ILE A 238 5.66 -13.61 5.99
N THR A 239 4.45 -13.37 6.48
CA THR A 239 3.62 -14.39 7.13
C THR A 239 2.54 -14.82 6.16
N PHE A 240 2.48 -16.13 5.88
CA PHE A 240 1.44 -16.73 5.06
C PHE A 240 0.34 -17.27 5.98
N PHE A 241 -0.82 -16.62 5.99
CA PHE A 241 -1.98 -17.09 6.74
C PHE A 241 -2.88 -17.91 5.84
N TYR A 242 -3.33 -19.08 6.30
CA TYR A 242 -4.10 -19.98 5.46
C TYR A 242 -5.17 -20.78 6.21
N SER A 243 -6.20 -21.19 5.49
CA SER A 243 -7.22 -22.15 5.92
C SER A 243 -7.45 -23.17 4.80
N VAL A 244 -7.42 -24.45 5.16
CA VAL A 244 -7.66 -25.56 4.22
C VAL A 244 -9.11 -26.03 4.39
N ASN A 245 -9.87 -26.08 3.29
CA ASN A 245 -11.27 -26.52 3.25
C ASN A 245 -12.16 -25.84 4.32
N ASN A 246 -11.99 -24.53 4.49
CA ASN A 246 -12.68 -23.72 5.52
C ASN A 246 -12.42 -24.17 6.98
N GLY A 247 -11.28 -24.82 7.23
CA GLY A 247 -10.82 -25.16 8.57
C GLY A 247 -10.28 -23.96 9.36
N THR A 248 -9.57 -24.24 10.45
CA THR A 248 -8.95 -23.21 11.29
C THR A 248 -7.82 -22.49 10.56
N TRP A 249 -7.78 -21.16 10.71
CA TRP A 249 -6.67 -20.34 10.23
C TRP A 249 -5.36 -20.71 10.92
N LYS A 250 -4.32 -20.96 10.12
CA LYS A 250 -2.95 -21.27 10.52
C LYS A 250 -2.01 -20.28 9.85
N ASN A 251 -0.75 -20.25 10.28
CA ASN A 251 0.25 -19.42 9.64
C ASN A 251 1.67 -19.99 9.79
N PHE A 252 2.57 -19.49 8.96
CA PHE A 252 4.02 -19.65 9.09
C PHE A 252 4.73 -18.41 8.51
N ASN A 253 5.95 -18.17 8.99
CA ASN A 253 6.80 -17.08 8.50
C ASN A 253 7.76 -17.59 7.42
N ILE A 254 8.05 -16.72 6.46
CA ILE A 254 8.97 -16.94 5.36
C ILE A 254 9.99 -15.80 5.40
N THR A 255 11.25 -16.14 5.64
CA THR A 255 12.36 -15.20 5.73
C THR A 255 13.23 -15.19 4.48
N ASP A 256 13.20 -16.27 3.71
CA ASP A 256 14.10 -16.47 2.58
C ASP A 256 13.52 -15.80 1.33
N TYR A 257 14.34 -14.96 0.70
CA TYR A 257 14.04 -14.24 -0.53
C TYR A 257 15.26 -14.23 -1.45
N ASP A 258 15.03 -14.08 -2.75
CA ASP A 258 16.10 -13.95 -3.75
C ASP A 258 16.61 -12.51 -3.88
N GLU A 259 17.53 -12.26 -4.82
CA GLU A 259 18.04 -10.91 -5.10
C GLU A 259 16.95 -9.93 -5.57
N ASP A 260 15.74 -10.39 -5.82
CA ASP A 260 14.62 -9.57 -6.22
C ASP A 260 13.60 -9.35 -5.11
N PHE A 261 13.92 -9.70 -3.86
CA PHE A 261 12.98 -9.69 -2.73
C PHE A 261 11.74 -10.58 -3.01
N ARG A 262 11.91 -11.63 -3.82
CA ARG A 262 10.88 -12.61 -4.11
C ARG A 262 10.96 -13.75 -3.11
N TYR A 263 9.88 -13.93 -2.38
CA TYR A 263 9.70 -15.01 -1.42
C TYR A 263 9.00 -16.16 -2.13
N SER A 264 9.60 -17.35 -2.13
CA SER A 264 9.07 -18.51 -2.83
C SER A 264 9.11 -19.76 -1.96
N PHE A 265 8.04 -20.54 -1.96
CA PHE A 265 7.94 -21.76 -1.15
C PHE A 265 6.96 -22.76 -1.76
N ASN A 266 7.16 -24.04 -1.44
CA ASN A 266 6.19 -25.08 -1.78
C ASN A 266 5.01 -25.02 -0.81
N ILE A 267 3.81 -24.70 -1.31
CA ILE A 267 2.64 -24.52 -0.46
C ILE A 267 2.14 -25.84 0.11
N LYS A 268 2.31 -26.95 -0.61
CA LYS A 268 1.85 -28.27 -0.19
C LYS A 268 2.66 -28.75 1.02
N ASP A 269 3.98 -28.59 0.95
CA ASP A 269 4.90 -29.01 1.99
C ASP A 269 4.68 -28.24 3.30
N LEU A 270 4.43 -26.93 3.21
CA LEU A 270 4.25 -26.09 4.39
C LEU A 270 2.84 -26.15 5.00
N THR A 271 1.82 -26.44 4.21
CA THR A 271 0.42 -26.45 4.67
C THR A 271 -0.10 -27.86 4.97
N GLY A 272 0.54 -28.89 4.41
CA GLY A 272 0.05 -30.27 4.45
C GLY A 272 -1.20 -30.50 3.59
N ALA A 273 -1.56 -29.54 2.73
CA ALA A 273 -2.71 -29.67 1.83
C ALA A 273 -2.52 -30.81 0.83
N LYS A 274 -3.63 -31.39 0.37
CA LYS A 274 -3.69 -32.47 -0.61
C LYS A 274 -4.23 -31.95 -1.93
N SER A 275 -4.02 -32.73 -2.99
CA SER A 275 -4.60 -32.45 -4.30
C SER A 275 -6.12 -32.30 -4.19
N ASN A 276 -6.66 -31.28 -4.84
CA ASN A 276 -8.04 -30.80 -4.81
C ASN A 276 -8.49 -30.12 -3.51
N ASP A 277 -7.61 -29.92 -2.51
CA ASP A 277 -7.95 -29.07 -1.38
C ASP A 277 -8.12 -27.62 -1.85
N ASN A 278 -9.15 -26.95 -1.32
CA ASN A 278 -9.31 -25.51 -1.45
C ASN A 278 -8.55 -24.84 -0.31
N LEU A 279 -7.55 -24.05 -0.66
CA LEU A 279 -6.76 -23.28 0.28
C LEU A 279 -7.12 -21.81 0.15
N ARG A 280 -7.61 -21.23 1.25
CA ARG A 280 -7.81 -19.79 1.40
C ARG A 280 -6.60 -19.18 2.05
N TYR A 281 -6.12 -18.05 1.58
CA TYR A 281 -4.95 -17.39 2.15
C TYR A 281 -5.04 -15.86 2.11
N TYR A 282 -4.28 -15.24 2.99
CA TYR A 282 -3.82 -13.85 2.87
C TYR A 282 -2.37 -13.80 3.36
N LEU A 283 -1.65 -12.74 2.99
CA LEU A 283 -0.28 -12.52 3.46
C LEU A 283 -0.17 -11.24 4.24
N THR A 284 0.81 -11.22 5.13
CA THR A 284 1.32 -9.98 5.70
C THR A 284 2.81 -9.87 5.47
N ALA A 285 3.30 -8.69 5.15
CA ALA A 285 4.73 -8.41 5.12
C ALA A 285 5.08 -7.57 6.33
N THR A 286 5.95 -8.11 7.20
CA THR A 286 6.39 -7.44 8.42
C THR A 286 7.73 -6.79 8.18
N ARG A 287 7.79 -5.49 8.41
CA ARG A 287 8.99 -4.68 8.31
C ARG A 287 9.93 -4.91 9.49
N ASP A 288 11.25 -4.82 9.26
CA ASP A 288 12.22 -4.89 10.36
C ASP A 288 12.54 -3.50 10.92
N ASN A 289 11.74 -3.04 11.89
CA ASN A 289 11.97 -1.74 12.55
C ASN A 289 13.25 -1.69 13.40
N ASN A 290 13.90 -2.83 13.65
CA ASN A 290 15.16 -2.90 14.37
C ASN A 290 16.36 -3.02 13.42
N SER A 291 16.13 -2.96 12.10
CA SER A 291 17.20 -2.99 11.12
C SER A 291 18.15 -1.81 11.34
N THR A 292 19.44 -2.10 11.38
CA THR A 292 20.48 -1.05 11.35
C THR A 292 20.69 -0.49 9.96
N LEU A 293 20.16 -1.16 8.93
CA LEU A 293 20.26 -0.77 7.53
C LEU A 293 19.19 0.24 7.13
N ASP A 294 18.02 0.20 7.78
CA ASP A 294 16.89 1.08 7.51
C ASP A 294 16.48 1.84 8.77
N THR A 295 17.11 3.01 8.96
CA THR A 295 16.87 3.85 10.15
C THR A 295 15.70 4.81 10.00
N THR A 296 15.21 5.02 8.76
CA THR A 296 14.22 6.05 8.41
C THR A 296 12.86 5.82 9.06
N PHE A 297 12.58 4.57 9.44
CA PHE A 297 11.31 4.19 10.04
C PHE A 297 11.49 3.37 11.31
N LYS A 298 12.65 3.51 11.95
CA LYS A 298 12.83 3.08 13.34
C LYS A 298 11.69 3.71 14.16
N ASP A 299 11.02 2.89 14.96
CA ASP A 299 9.88 3.28 15.79
C ASP A 299 8.51 3.44 15.08
N ALA A 300 8.34 3.00 13.82
CA ALA A 300 7.02 2.94 13.17
C ALA A 300 5.97 2.23 14.04
N THR A 301 4.85 2.91 14.32
CA THR A 301 3.74 2.38 15.14
C THR A 301 3.05 1.18 14.50
N TYR A 302 3.09 1.10 13.17
CA TYR A 302 2.60 -0.01 12.37
C TYR A 302 3.69 -0.53 11.44
N THR A 303 3.83 -1.84 11.37
CA THR A 303 4.94 -2.50 10.66
C THR A 303 4.48 -3.48 9.60
N VAL A 304 3.17 -3.57 9.37
CA VAL A 304 2.56 -4.66 8.62
C VAL A 304 1.78 -4.12 7.44
N ALA A 305 2.11 -4.62 6.25
CA ALA A 305 1.29 -4.49 5.04
C ALA A 305 0.57 -5.80 4.76
N TYR A 306 -0.57 -5.72 4.08
CA TYR A 306 -1.40 -6.87 3.71
C TYR A 306 -1.43 -7.12 2.22
N TYR A 307 -1.50 -8.39 1.85
CA TYR A 307 -1.97 -8.82 0.54
C TYR A 307 -3.13 -9.82 0.69
N PRO A 308 -4.30 -9.56 0.07
CA PRO A 308 -4.72 -8.32 -0.60
C PRO A 308 -4.62 -7.06 0.27
N ALA A 309 -4.33 -5.91 -0.35
CA ALA A 309 -4.44 -4.63 0.35
C ALA A 309 -5.92 -4.34 0.67
N TYR A 310 -6.24 -3.95 1.90
CA TYR A 310 -7.63 -3.70 2.30
C TYR A 310 -7.78 -2.64 3.39
N TYR A 311 -7.12 -2.83 4.53
CA TYR A 311 -7.33 -2.01 5.73
C TYR A 311 -6.29 -0.90 5.87
N SER A 312 -6.70 0.21 6.48
CA SER A 312 -5.77 1.12 7.15
C SER A 312 -5.35 0.57 8.51
N HIS A 313 -4.13 0.89 8.95
CA HIS A 313 -3.59 0.54 10.28
C HIS A 313 -3.83 -0.91 10.76
N PRO A 314 -3.61 -1.94 9.93
CA PRO A 314 -4.03 -3.26 10.33
C PRO A 314 -3.15 -3.85 11.44
N SER A 315 -3.74 -4.65 12.33
CA SER A 315 -3.00 -5.57 13.23
C SER A 315 -2.07 -6.47 12.43
N ALA A 316 -1.14 -7.16 13.07
CA ALA A 316 -0.38 -8.24 12.44
C ALA A 316 -1.22 -9.51 12.19
N THR A 317 -2.36 -9.67 12.86
CA THR A 317 -3.23 -10.85 12.71
C THR A 317 -4.69 -10.42 12.76
N LEU A 318 -5.47 -10.91 11.79
CA LEU A 318 -6.89 -10.63 11.65
C LEU A 318 -7.74 -11.61 12.44
N THR A 319 -8.94 -11.18 12.81
CA THR A 319 -10.00 -12.10 13.24
C THR A 319 -10.43 -13.00 12.08
N LYS A 320 -11.10 -14.11 12.38
CA LYS A 320 -11.60 -15.02 11.34
C LYS A 320 -12.48 -14.30 10.31
N ASP A 321 -13.40 -13.46 10.77
CA ASP A 321 -14.35 -12.76 9.88
C ASP A 321 -13.62 -11.77 8.98
N GLN A 322 -12.63 -11.04 9.51
CA GLN A 322 -11.78 -10.14 8.72
C GLN A 322 -10.91 -10.88 7.70
N ALA A 323 -10.32 -12.02 8.11
CA ALA A 323 -9.54 -12.87 7.22
C ALA A 323 -10.41 -13.43 6.09
N ASP A 324 -11.64 -13.84 6.41
CA ASP A 324 -12.56 -14.38 5.42
C ASP A 324 -13.00 -13.35 4.37
N ILE A 325 -13.04 -12.06 4.72
CA ILE A 325 -13.37 -10.97 3.79
C ILE A 325 -12.27 -10.78 2.74
N ILE A 326 -10.99 -10.82 3.15
CA ILE A 326 -9.88 -10.46 2.26
C ILE A 326 -9.21 -11.67 1.59
N SER A 327 -9.44 -12.88 2.09
CA SER A 327 -8.72 -14.06 1.63
C SER A 327 -8.91 -14.35 0.14
N ILE A 328 -7.86 -14.81 -0.52
CA ILE A 328 -7.92 -15.38 -1.87
C ILE A 328 -8.02 -16.90 -1.76
N SER A 329 -8.73 -17.53 -2.69
CA SER A 329 -8.80 -19.00 -2.78
C SER A 329 -7.93 -19.53 -3.92
N ILE A 330 -7.20 -20.60 -3.67
CA ILE A 330 -6.51 -21.42 -4.68
C ILE A 330 -6.90 -22.88 -4.51
N THR A 331 -6.86 -23.64 -5.59
CA THR A 331 -7.06 -25.11 -5.54
C THR A 331 -5.72 -25.78 -5.76
N ILE A 332 -5.33 -26.65 -4.83
CA ILE A 332 -4.09 -27.42 -4.91
C ILE A 332 -4.24 -28.49 -5.99
N LYS A 333 -3.24 -28.66 -6.86
CA LYS A 333 -3.20 -29.75 -7.84
C LYS A 333 -2.40 -30.94 -7.34
#